data_AF-A0A0C2FIJ7-F1
#
_entry.id   AF-A0A0C2FIJ7-F1
#
_cell.length_a   1.000
_cell.length_b   1.000
_cell.length_c   1.000
_cell.angle_alpha   90.00
_cell.angle_beta   90.00
_cell.angle_gamma   90.00
#
_symmetry.space_group_name_H-M   'P 1'
#
loop_
_entity.id
_entity.type
_entity.pdbx_description
1 polymer ?
#
loop_
_entity_poly.entity_id
_entity_poly.type
_entity_poly.pdbx_seq_one_letter_code
_entity_poly.pdbx_strand_id
1 'polypeptide(L)'
;KRVFLGYSLGYLKYSHERPDEVEQAGLVILHYMVDTSLPNGKAMAVDFEMKLRRIFATLSESSHNLEYGLLTRAREMKEQRDITIVALPFLGLTVLILVAFMLVTLIDFPLYRSQYME
;
A
#
# COMPACT_ATOMS: atom_id res chain seq x y z
N LYS A 1 -10.14 -6.03 28.57
CA LYS A 1 -10.42 -4.87 27.70
C LYS A 1 -9.19 -3.96 27.70
N ARG A 2 -8.33 -4.03 26.69
CA ARG A 2 -7.18 -3.13 26.54
C ARG A 2 -7.02 -2.80 25.06
N VAL A 3 -7.68 -1.74 24.61
CA VAL A 3 -7.34 -1.11 23.33
C VAL A 3 -6.08 -0.30 23.62
N PHE A 4 -4.98 -0.64 22.95
CA PHE A 4 -3.76 0.14 23.07
C PHE A 4 -3.86 1.30 22.09
N LEU A 5 -3.92 2.52 22.63
CA LEU A 5 -3.91 3.75 21.87
C LEU A 5 -2.57 4.44 22.14
N GLY A 6 -1.74 4.50 21.11
CA GLY A 6 -0.52 5.31 21.10
C GLY A 6 -0.70 6.49 20.16
N TYR A 7 0.06 7.56 20.37
CA TYR A 7 0.18 8.63 19.40
C TYR A 7 1.64 8.97 19.20
N SER A 8 1.98 9.42 18.00
CA SER A 8 3.28 9.97 17.68
C SER A 8 3.12 11.23 16.84
N LEU A 9 4.02 12.18 17.04
CA LEU A 9 4.06 13.43 16.29
C LEU A 9 5.25 13.39 15.35
N GLY A 10 5.04 13.85 14.11
CA GLY A 10 6.05 13.95 13.08
C GLY A 10 6.16 15.38 12.56
N TYR A 11 7.28 15.68 11.89
CA TYR A 11 7.59 17.02 11.37
C TYR A 11 7.48 18.09 12.46
N LEU A 12 8.22 17.89 13.56
CA LEU A 12 8.29 18.84 14.65
C LEU A 12 9.24 19.99 14.29
N LYS A 13 8.77 21.21 14.41
CA LYS A 13 9.61 22.42 14.38
C LYS A 13 9.81 22.89 15.81
N TYR A 14 11.06 22.93 16.24
CA TYR A 14 11.44 23.42 17.57
C TYR A 14 11.72 24.92 17.52
N SER A 15 11.39 25.62 18.60
CA SER A 15 11.65 27.06 18.69
C SER A 15 13.16 27.35 18.74
N HIS A 16 13.60 28.40 18.06
CA HIS A 16 15.00 28.83 18.07
C HIS A 16 15.41 29.47 19.41
N GLU A 17 14.44 30.04 20.14
CA GLU A 17 14.68 30.69 21.43
C GLU A 17 14.63 29.71 22.60
N ARG A 18 13.92 28.59 22.45
CA ARG A 18 13.79 27.53 23.46
C ARG A 18 13.80 26.15 22.77
N PRO A 19 14.96 25.47 22.71
CA PRO A 19 15.09 24.21 21.97
C PRO A 19 14.27 23.05 22.58
N ASP A 20 13.78 23.19 23.82
CA ASP A 20 12.97 22.20 24.50
C ASP A 20 11.45 22.34 24.21
N GLU A 21 11.03 23.38 23.50
CA GLU A 21 9.63 23.62 23.15
C GLU A 21 9.34 23.30 21.67
N VAL A 22 8.30 22.50 21.45
CA VAL A 22 7.77 22.18 20.11
C VAL A 22 6.82 23.29 19.68
N GLU A 23 7.19 24.03 18.63
CA GLU A 23 6.42 25.17 18.11
C GLU A 23 5.37 24.74 17.08
N GLN A 24 5.67 23.72 16.28
CA GLN A 24 4.76 23.20 15.26
C GLN A 24 4.90 21.69 15.09
N ALA A 25 3.80 20.99 14.84
CA ALA A 25 3.77 19.59 14.43
C ALA A 25 3.04 19.46 13.09
N GLY A 26 3.73 19.01 12.05
CA GLY A 26 3.16 18.84 10.71
C GLY A 26 2.43 17.51 10.49
N LEU A 27 2.61 16.52 11.38
CA LEU A 27 2.00 15.20 11.26
C LEU A 27 1.62 14.64 12.62
N VAL A 28 0.43 14.05 12.70
CA VAL A 28 -0.06 13.32 13.88
C VAL A 28 -0.42 11.91 13.44
N ILE A 29 0.17 10.90 14.07
CA ILE A 29 -0.12 9.50 13.83
C ILE A 29 -0.75 8.91 15.08
N LEU A 30 -1.96 8.36 14.92
CA LEU A 30 -2.67 7.64 15.98
C LEU A 30 -2.53 6.15 15.73
N HIS A 31 -1.87 5.46 16.66
CA HIS A 31 -1.70 4.02 16.64
C HIS A 31 -2.81 3.37 17.47
N TYR A 32 -3.56 2.46 16.85
CA TYR A 32 -4.52 1.64 17.57
C TYR A 32 -4.27 0.16 17.27
N MET A 33 -4.38 -0.67 18.30
CA MET A 33 -4.32 -2.12 18.17
C MET A 33 -5.60 -2.75 18.73
N VAL A 34 -6.22 -3.60 17.92
CA VAL A 34 -7.40 -4.39 18.30
C VAL A 34 -6.98 -5.84 18.48
N ASP A 35 -7.30 -6.40 19.65
CA ASP A 35 -7.06 -7.80 19.93
C ASP A 35 -8.03 -8.68 19.12
N THR A 36 -7.47 -9.48 18.20
CA THR A 36 -8.23 -10.34 17.29
C THR A 36 -8.40 -11.77 17.83
N SER A 37 -7.82 -12.09 19.00
CA SER A 37 -7.96 -13.40 19.64
C SER A 37 -9.36 -13.67 20.19
N LEU A 38 -10.21 -12.63 20.27
CA LEU A 38 -11.58 -12.73 20.73
C LEU A 38 -12.50 -13.40 19.69
N PRO A 39 -13.60 -14.07 20.13
CA PRO A 39 -14.67 -14.49 19.23
C PRO A 39 -15.17 -13.29 18.42
N ASN A 40 -15.23 -13.42 17.10
CA ASN A 40 -15.56 -12.32 16.16
C ASN A 40 -14.61 -11.11 16.17
N GLY A 41 -13.42 -11.20 16.79
CA GLY A 41 -12.46 -10.08 16.87
C GLY A 41 -12.04 -9.51 15.51
N LYS A 42 -11.94 -10.37 14.48
CA LYS A 42 -11.69 -9.93 13.09
C LYS A 42 -12.83 -9.09 12.53
N ALA A 43 -14.08 -9.48 12.75
CA ALA A 43 -15.24 -8.73 12.27
C ALA A 43 -15.37 -7.38 12.99
N MET A 44 -15.10 -7.35 14.30
CA MET A 44 -15.07 -6.10 15.08
C MET A 44 -13.96 -5.15 14.64
N ALA A 45 -12.77 -5.67 14.32
CA ALA A 45 -11.67 -4.87 13.80
C ALA A 45 -12.04 -4.19 12.47
N VAL A 46 -12.69 -4.93 11.56
CA VAL A 46 -13.14 -4.40 10.27
C VAL A 46 -14.24 -3.34 10.44
N ASP A 47 -15.22 -3.58 11.31
CA ASP A 47 -16.30 -2.61 11.57
C ASP A 47 -15.75 -1.32 12.22
N PHE A 48 -14.80 -1.45 13.15
CA PHE A 48 -14.13 -0.32 13.77
C PHE A 48 -13.31 0.49 12.75
N GLU A 49 -12.54 -0.18 11.91
CA GLU A 49 -11.78 0.45 10.82
C GLU A 49 -12.71 1.21 9.86
N MET A 50 -13.84 0.63 9.49
CA MET A 50 -14.82 1.25 8.59
C MET A 50 -15.42 2.52 9.19
N LYS A 51 -15.73 2.53 10.49
CA LYS A 51 -16.24 3.71 11.20
C LYS A 51 -15.20 4.81 11.30
N LEU A 52 -13.96 4.47 11.68
CA LEU A 52 -12.85 5.42 11.71
C LEU A 52 -12.63 6.06 10.34
N ARG A 53 -12.64 5.24 9.27
CA ARG A 53 -12.50 5.74 7.91
C ARG A 53 -13.59 6.75 7.57
N ARG A 54 -14.85 6.46 7.90
CA ARG A 54 -15.96 7.39 7.60
C ARG A 54 -15.76 8.73 8.32
N ILE A 55 -15.38 8.68 9.59
CA ILE A 55 -15.12 9.88 10.40
C ILE A 55 -13.96 10.68 9.78
N PHE A 56 -12.83 10.04 9.50
CA PHE A 56 -11.67 10.72 8.93
C PHE A 56 -11.92 11.25 7.52
N ALA A 57 -12.68 10.53 6.68
CA ALA A 57 -13.06 11.02 5.36
C ALA A 57 -13.94 12.27 5.44
N THR A 58 -14.94 12.28 6.33
CA THR A 58 -15.78 13.46 6.57
C THR A 58 -14.98 14.63 7.14
N LEU A 59 -14.01 14.36 8.03
CA LEU A 59 -13.12 15.38 8.57
C LEU A 59 -12.18 15.95 7.50
N SER A 60 -11.63 15.12 6.62
CA SER A 60 -10.83 15.57 5.47
C SER A 60 -11.63 16.45 4.51
N GLU A 61 -12.90 16.11 4.26
CA GLU A 61 -13.76 16.93 3.39
C GLU A 61 -14.13 18.27 4.04
N SER A 62 -14.37 18.27 5.36
CA SER A 62 -14.71 19.48 6.10
C SER A 62 -13.52 20.38 6.40
N SER A 63 -12.29 19.88 6.34
CA SER A 63 -11.09 20.64 6.66
C SER A 63 -10.27 20.91 5.41
N HIS A 64 -10.05 22.19 5.10
CA HIS A 64 -9.20 22.57 3.96
C HIS A 64 -7.69 22.44 4.22
N ASN A 65 -7.28 22.32 5.49
CA ASN A 65 -5.88 22.41 5.90
C ASN A 65 -5.32 21.12 6.50
N LEU A 66 -6.14 20.09 6.75
CA LEU A 66 -5.71 18.82 7.31
C LEU A 66 -6.18 17.67 6.43
N GLU A 67 -5.22 16.85 6.00
CA GLU A 67 -5.46 15.61 5.30
C GLU A 67 -5.39 14.44 6.30
N TYR A 68 -6.48 13.68 6.40
CA TYR A 68 -6.53 12.50 7.25
C TYR A 68 -6.41 11.22 6.42
N GLY A 69 -5.45 10.36 6.80
CA GLY A 69 -5.24 9.05 6.21
C GLY A 69 -5.37 7.93 7.25
N LEU A 70 -6.04 6.84 6.89
CA LEU A 70 -6.08 5.61 7.70
C LEU A 70 -5.22 4.53 7.04
N LEU A 71 -4.18 4.11 7.76
CA LEU A 71 -3.26 3.06 7.36
C LEU A 71 -3.61 1.75 8.07
N THR A 72 -3.69 0.66 7.31
CA THR A 72 -4.02 -0.68 7.83
C THR A 72 -3.47 -1.72 6.86
N ARG A 73 -2.88 -2.78 7.41
CA ARG A 73 -2.24 -3.84 6.63
C ARG A 73 -3.22 -4.53 5.67
N ALA A 74 -4.48 -4.68 6.07
CA ALA A 74 -5.51 -5.28 5.22
C ALA A 74 -5.79 -4.44 3.97
N ARG A 75 -5.71 -3.11 4.10
CA ARG A 75 -5.88 -2.17 2.99
C ARG A 75 -4.69 -2.17 2.06
N GLU A 76 -3.47 -2.14 2.59
CA GLU A 76 -2.25 -2.20 1.77
C GLU A 76 -2.26 -3.46 0.89
N MET A 77 -2.64 -4.62 1.45
CA MET A 77 -2.77 -5.86 0.69
C MET A 77 -3.88 -5.79 -0.36
N LYS A 78 -4.99 -5.10 -0.07
CA LYS A 78 -6.07 -4.93 -1.03
C LYS A 78 -5.68 -4.01 -2.18
N GLU A 79 -5.09 -2.85 -1.89
CA GLU A 79 -4.59 -1.91 -2.90
C GLU A 79 -3.52 -2.57 -3.77
N GLN A 80 -2.59 -3.31 -3.17
CA GLN A 80 -1.58 -4.08 -3.92
C GLN A 80 -2.23 -5.13 -4.84
N ARG A 81 -3.27 -5.82 -4.38
CA ARG A 81 -4.01 -6.78 -5.20
C ARG A 81 -4.73 -6.10 -6.37
N ASP A 82 -5.36 -4.96 -6.13
CA ASP A 82 -6.07 -4.22 -7.18
C ASP A 82 -5.08 -3.71 -8.24
N ILE A 83 -3.92 -3.18 -7.83
CA ILE A 83 -2.81 -2.84 -8.74
C ILE A 83 -2.37 -4.06 -9.54
N THR A 84 -2.21 -5.21 -8.88
CA THR A 84 -1.78 -6.47 -9.54
C THR A 84 -2.79 -6.94 -10.59
N ILE A 85 -4.09 -6.87 -10.29
CA ILE A 85 -5.16 -7.25 -11.22
C ILE A 85 -5.12 -6.36 -12.47
N VAL A 86 -4.90 -5.05 -12.30
CA VAL A 86 -4.76 -4.11 -13.41
C VAL A 86 -3.48 -4.37 -14.22
N ALA A 87 -2.39 -4.80 -13.57
CA ALA A 87 -1.13 -5.10 -14.23
C ALA A 87 -1.12 -6.46 -14.99
N LEU A 88 -1.96 -7.41 -14.57
CA LEU A 88 -2.04 -8.77 -15.14
C LEU A 88 -2.18 -8.83 -16.68
N PRO A 89 -3.08 -8.07 -17.34
CA PRO A 89 -3.19 -8.09 -18.80
C PRO A 89 -1.92 -7.62 -19.52
N PHE A 90 -1.22 -6.62 -18.97
CA PHE A 90 0.05 -6.15 -19.53
C PHE A 90 1.14 -7.21 -19.43
N LEU A 91 1.18 -7.95 -18.31
CA LEU A 91 2.07 -9.10 -18.15
C LEU A 91 1.75 -10.21 -19.17
N GLY A 92 0.47 -10.48 -19.42
CA GLY A 92 0.07 -11.43 -20.47
C GLY A 92 0.52 -11.00 -21.87
N LEU A 93 0.40 -9.71 -22.18
CA LEU A 93 0.85 -9.15 -23.45
C LEU A 93 2.37 -9.27 -23.63
N THR A 94 3.17 -8.94 -22.60
CA THR A 94 4.63 -9.05 -22.69
C THR A 94 5.07 -10.49 -22.87
N VAL A 95 4.46 -11.45 -22.17
CA VAL A 95 4.70 -12.88 -22.38
C VAL A 95 4.39 -13.29 -23.82
N LEU A 96 3.26 -12.84 -24.38
CA LEU A 96 2.86 -13.16 -25.75
C LEU A 96 3.87 -12.62 -26.77
N ILE A 97 4.31 -11.37 -26.62
CA ILE A 97 5.31 -10.75 -27.51
C ILE A 97 6.63 -11.53 -27.45
N LEU A 98 7.08 -11.90 -26.25
CA LEU A 98 8.31 -12.68 -26.06
C LEU A 98 8.20 -14.07 -26.72
N VAL A 99 7.07 -14.75 -26.57
CA VAL A 99 6.83 -16.05 -27.21
C VAL A 99 6.83 -15.91 -28.74
N ALA A 100 6.15 -14.91 -29.29
CA ALA A 100 6.14 -14.66 -30.72
C ALA A 100 7.56 -14.38 -31.26
N PHE A 101 8.33 -13.55 -30.55
CA PHE A 101 9.72 -13.27 -30.89
C PHE A 101 10.60 -14.54 -30.88
N MET A 102 10.45 -15.39 -29.86
CA MET A 102 11.15 -16.68 -29.79
C MET A 102 10.79 -17.61 -30.96
N LEU A 103 9.52 -17.64 -31.38
CA LEU A 103 9.10 -18.46 -32.52
C LEU A 103 9.65 -17.96 -33.85
N VAL A 104 9.64 -16.64 -34.07
CA VAL A 104 10.22 -16.04 -35.28
C VAL A 104 11.72 -16.32 -35.36
N THR A 105 12.45 -16.10 -34.26
CA THR A 105 13.90 -16.36 -34.21
C THR A 105 14.26 -17.83 -34.39
N LEU A 106 13.38 -18.76 -33.98
CA LEU A 106 13.58 -20.19 -34.23
C LEU A 106 13.43 -20.56 -35.71
N ILE A 107 12.54 -19.90 -36.45
CA ILE A 107 12.37 -20.10 -37.91
C ILE A 107 13.57 -19.51 -38.67
N ASP A 108 14.06 -18.35 -38.24
CA ASP A 108 15.25 -17.70 -38.83
C ASP A 108 16.57 -18.44 -38.51
N PHE A 109 16.59 -19.32 -37.51
CA PHE A 109 17.67 -20.29 -37.32
C PHE A 109 17.40 -21.52 -38.20
N PRO A 110 18.07 -21.68 -39.36
CA PRO A 110 17.94 -22.91 -40.12
C PRO A 110 18.51 -24.04 -39.27
N LEU A 111 17.64 -24.96 -38.82
CA LEU A 111 18.02 -26.27 -38.22
C LEU A 111 19.02 -27.05 -39.12
N TYR A 112 19.14 -26.66 -40.39
CA TYR A 112 20.12 -27.19 -41.34
C TYR A 112 21.56 -26.68 -41.14
N ARG A 113 21.81 -25.57 -40.43
CA ARG A 113 23.18 -25.09 -40.17
C ARG A 113 23.83 -25.68 -38.91
N SER A 114 23.10 -26.42 -38.07
CA SER A 114 23.71 -27.05 -36.89
C SER A 114 24.40 -28.39 -37.18
N GLN A 115 24.32 -28.92 -38.41
CA GLN A 115 24.93 -30.21 -38.80
C GLN A 115 26.15 -30.09 -39.73
N TYR A 116 26.70 -28.89 -39.95
CA TYR A 116 27.93 -28.71 -40.72
C TYR A 116 28.89 -27.70 -40.04
N MET A 117 29.31 -28.03 -38.82
CA MET A 117 30.56 -27.54 -38.24
C MET A 117 31.23 -28.70 -37.49
N GLU A 118 31.69 -29.69 -38.25
CA GLU A 118 32.84 -30.55 -37.92
C GLU A 118 33.78 -30.55 -39.12
#